data_AF-A0A2X3IW54-F1
#
_entry.id   AF-A0A2X3IW54-F1
#
_cell.length_a   1.000
_cell.length_b   1.000
_cell.length_c   1.000
_cell.angle_alpha   90.00
_cell.angle_beta   90.00
_cell.angle_gamma   90.00
#
_symmetry.space_group_name_H-M   'P 1'
#
loop_
_entity.id
_entity.type
_entity.pdbx_description
1 polymer ?
#
loop_
_entity_poly.entity_id
_entity_poly.type
_entity_poly.pdbx_seq_one_letter_code
_entity_poly.pdbx_strand_id
1 'polypeptide(L)'
;MQQKLVPEIACYVDEDTAMAGLVSIDYGIAIMPRITALSYYNVHILKIKNTIPPPLYLSGDHERQGLSPALESFKNVVIHDSQKIC
;
A
#
# COMPACT_ATOMS: atom_id res chain seq x y z
N MET A 1 12.50 -1.01 -25.84
CA MET A 1 13.55 -0.42 -24.99
C MET A 1 12.88 0.19 -23.76
N GLN A 2 13.06 -0.38 -22.58
CA GLN A 2 12.62 0.28 -21.34
C GLN A 2 13.59 1.44 -21.07
N GLN A 3 13.10 2.68 -21.17
CA GLN A 3 13.88 3.84 -20.78
C GLN A 3 14.04 3.84 -19.26
N LYS A 4 15.28 3.93 -18.78
CA LYS A 4 15.58 4.05 -17.35
C LYS A 4 15.25 5.48 -16.92
N LEU A 5 14.04 5.66 -16.40
CA LEU A 5 13.57 6.94 -15.88
C LEU A 5 14.07 7.08 -14.43
N VAL A 6 14.88 8.11 -14.16
CA VAL A 6 15.31 8.46 -12.80
C VAL A 6 14.41 9.60 -12.33
N PRO A 7 13.55 9.38 -11.32
CA PRO A 7 12.66 10.43 -10.84
C PRO A 7 13.45 11.50 -10.08
N GLU A 8 13.04 12.75 -10.22
CA GLU A 8 13.47 13.83 -9.33
C GLU A 8 12.68 13.75 -8.02
N ILE A 9 13.38 13.68 -6.89
CA ILE A 9 12.77 13.46 -5.58
C ILE A 9 12.70 14.81 -4.86
N ALA A 10 11.49 15.36 -4.74
CA ALA A 10 11.25 16.63 -4.04
C ALA A 10 11.35 16.49 -2.51
N CYS A 11 10.84 15.39 -1.95
CA CYS A 11 10.90 15.10 -0.52
C CYS A 11 10.61 13.61 -0.23
N TYR A 12 10.85 13.20 1.02
CA TYR A 12 10.46 11.90 1.54
C TYR A 12 9.44 12.10 2.66
N VAL A 13 8.41 11.24 2.68
CA VAL A 13 7.30 11.30 3.63
C VAL A 13 6.94 9.88 4.03
N ASP A 14 6.73 9.64 5.32
CA ASP A 14 6.42 8.31 5.85
C ASP A 14 4.93 7.97 5.77
N GLU A 15 4.04 8.96 5.89
CA GLU A 15 2.60 8.75 5.97
C GLU A 15 1.87 9.07 4.66
N ASP A 16 0.99 8.16 4.25
CA ASP A 16 0.17 8.27 3.05
C ASP A 16 -0.72 9.53 3.04
N THR A 17 -1.29 9.91 4.19
CA THR A 17 -2.20 11.07 4.28
C THR A 17 -1.44 12.38 4.12
N ALA A 18 -0.23 12.47 4.67
CA ALA A 18 0.67 13.61 4.50
C ALA A 18 1.11 13.73 3.03
N MET A 19 1.42 12.60 2.38
CA MET A 19 1.74 12.57 0.95
C MET A 19 0.57 13.08 0.10
N ALA A 20 -0.65 12.62 0.37
CA ALA A 20 -1.86 13.11 -0.32
C ALA A 20 -2.09 14.61 -0.09
N GLY A 21 -1.82 15.11 1.12
CA GLY A 21 -1.87 16.54 1.44
C GLY A 21 -0.92 17.37 0.58
N LEU A 22 0.34 16.94 0.44
CA LEU A 22 1.33 17.63 -0.40
C LEU A 22 0.95 17.64 -1.88
N VAL A 23 0.45 16.52 -2.41
CA VAL A 23 -0.02 16.44 -3.80
C VAL A 23 -1.23 17.36 -4.02
N SER A 24 -2.11 17.50 -3.04
CA SER A 24 -3.32 18.34 -3.14
C SER A 24 -3.07 19.85 -3.22
N ILE A 25 -1.86 20.29 -2.88
CA ILE A 25 -1.41 21.70 -2.97
C ILE A 25 -0.39 21.90 -4.11
N ASP A 26 -0.35 20.98 -5.08
CA ASP A 26 0.55 21.00 -6.23
C ASP A 26 2.06 21.03 -5.88
N TYR A 27 2.45 20.49 -4.71
CA TYR A 27 3.87 20.38 -4.34
C TYR A 27 4.63 19.38 -5.25
N GLY A 28 3.92 18.40 -5.79
CA GLY A 28 4.49 17.37 -6.68
C GLY A 28 3.49 16.25 -6.99
N ILE A 29 4.00 15.15 -7.53
CA ILE A 29 3.24 13.93 -7.83
C ILE A 29 3.73 12.76 -6.97
N ALA A 30 2.86 11.79 -6.73
CA ALA A 30 3.17 10.61 -5.93
C ALA A 30 2.73 9.31 -6.60
N ILE A 31 3.51 8.25 -6.38
CA ILE A 31 3.13 6.86 -6.67
C ILE A 31 2.91 6.18 -5.32
N MET A 32 1.66 5.85 -5.00
CA MET A 32 1.28 5.25 -3.72
C MET A 32 0.09 4.30 -3.89
N PRO A 33 -0.19 3.41 -2.91
CA PRO A 33 -1.38 2.58 -2.93
C PRO A 33 -2.66 3.42 -2.98
N ARG A 34 -3.71 2.87 -3.58
CA ARG A 34 -5.01 3.53 -3.58
C ARG A 34 -5.69 3.33 -2.23
N ILE A 35 -5.75 4.40 -1.44
CA ILE A 35 -6.45 4.45 -0.15
C ILE A 35 -7.77 5.23 -0.26
N THR A 36 -8.70 4.96 0.66
CA THR A 36 -10.00 5.65 0.72
C THR A 36 -9.86 7.15 0.98
N ALA A 37 -8.83 7.56 1.74
CA ALA A 37 -8.61 8.96 2.07
C ALA A 37 -8.47 9.85 0.83
N LEU A 38 -7.92 9.33 -0.29
CA LEU A 38 -7.70 10.10 -1.52
C LEU A 38 -8.97 10.71 -2.11
N SER A 39 -10.16 10.16 -1.82
CA SER A 39 -11.43 10.75 -2.28
C SER A 39 -11.77 12.10 -1.64
N TYR A 40 -11.11 12.44 -0.54
CA TYR A 40 -11.33 13.69 0.20
C TYR A 40 -10.30 14.78 -0.13
N TYR A 41 -9.29 14.47 -0.94
CA TYR A 41 -8.28 15.44 -1.39
C TYR A 41 -8.59 15.90 -2.81
N ASN A 42 -8.22 17.14 -3.12
CA ASN A 42 -8.31 17.69 -4.47
C ASN A 42 -7.16 17.16 -5.34
N VAL A 43 -7.22 15.88 -5.73
CA VAL A 43 -6.18 15.19 -6.50
C VAL A 43 -6.76 14.38 -7.66
N HIS A 44 -5.99 14.26 -8.74
CA HIS A 44 -6.34 13.40 -9.86
C HIS A 44 -5.64 12.04 -9.76
N ILE A 45 -6.44 10.97 -9.71
CA ILE A 45 -5.93 9.59 -9.55
C ILE A 45 -5.74 8.95 -10.94
N LEU A 46 -4.50 8.57 -11.27
CA LEU A 46 -4.16 7.87 -12.50
C LEU A 46 -3.89 6.39 -12.22
N LYS A 47 -4.46 5.50 -13.04
CA LYS A 47 -4.23 4.05 -12.94
C LYS A 47 -2.95 3.66 -13.68
N ILE A 48 -2.02 3.03 -12.99
CA ILE A 48 -0.83 2.44 -13.60
C ILE A 48 -1.25 1.20 -14.38
N LYS A 49 -0.89 1.15 -15.68
CA LYS A 49 -1.25 0.03 -16.57
C LYS A 49 -0.49 -1.27 -16.23
N ASN A 50 0.73 -1.14 -15.73
CA ASN A 50 1.57 -2.27 -15.39
C ASN A 50 1.13 -2.90 -14.07
N THR A 51 1.16 -4.23 -13.99
CA THR A 51 0.91 -4.97 -12.76
C THR A 51 2.05 -4.74 -11.78
N ILE A 52 1.78 -4.08 -10.67
CA ILE A 52 2.70 -3.93 -9.53
C ILE A 52 2.33 -5.02 -8.51
N PRO A 53 3.29 -5.73 -7.89
CA PRO A 53 3.01 -6.71 -6.85
C PRO A 53 2.21 -6.11 -5.69
N PRO A 54 1.39 -6.92 -4.98
CA PRO A 54 0.64 -6.44 -3.82
C PRO A 54 1.59 -5.91 -2.73
N PRO A 55 1.31 -4.74 -2.12
CA PRO A 55 2.19 -4.16 -1.11
C PRO A 55 2.05 -4.79 0.28
N LEU A 56 1.07 -5.67 0.52
CA LEU A 56 0.73 -6.18 1.84
C LEU A 56 1.01 -7.69 1.97
N TYR A 57 1.68 -8.07 3.05
CA TYR A 57 1.99 -9.46 3.41
C TYR A 57 1.64 -9.72 4.87
N LEU A 58 1.08 -10.91 5.15
CA LEU A 58 0.89 -11.38 6.51
C LEU A 58 2.16 -12.08 6.98
N SER A 59 2.88 -11.46 7.93
CA SER A 59 4.08 -12.03 8.54
C SER A 59 3.75 -12.56 9.93
N GLY A 60 3.91 -13.87 10.16
CA GLY A 60 3.54 -14.47 11.44
C GLY A 60 4.02 -15.89 11.71
N ASP A 61 4.66 -16.56 10.75
CA ASP A 61 5.30 -17.85 11.03
C ASP A 61 6.73 -17.62 11.52
N HIS A 62 6.90 -17.54 12.83
CA HIS A 62 8.19 -17.92 13.41
C HIS A 62 8.21 -19.44 13.42
N GLU A 63 8.81 -20.06 12.40
CA GLU A 63 8.92 -21.53 12.21
C GLU A 63 9.42 -22.33 13.43
N ARG A 64 9.92 -21.64 14.48
CA ARG A 64 10.50 -22.24 15.69
C ARG A 64 9.61 -22.23 16.92
N GLN A 65 8.47 -21.53 16.90
CA GLN A 65 7.51 -21.53 18.01
C GLN A 65 6.10 -21.67 17.45
N GLY A 66 5.41 -22.75 17.80
CA GLY A 66 4.02 -22.93 17.43
C GLY A 66 3.18 -21.73 17.90
N LEU A 67 2.29 -21.26 17.03
CA LEU A 67 1.36 -20.19 17.38
C LEU A 67 0.43 -20.66 18.49
N SER A 68 0.00 -19.75 19.36
CA SER A 68 -1.06 -20.08 20.31
C SER A 68 -2.36 -20.41 19.55
N PRO A 69 -3.26 -21.25 20.10
CA PRO A 69 -4.51 -21.59 19.43
C PRO A 69 -5.37 -20.35 19.06
N ALA A 70 -5.30 -19.29 19.87
CA ALA A 70 -5.96 -18.02 19.59
C ALA A 70 -5.36 -17.29 18.39
N LEU A 71 -4.02 -17.27 18.28
CA LEU A 71 -3.32 -16.61 17.18
C LEU A 71 -3.48 -17.38 15.87
N GLU A 72 -3.50 -18.71 15.92
CA GLU A 72 -3.80 -19.57 14.77
C GLU A 72 -5.24 -19.40 14.28
N SER A 73 -6.20 -19.38 15.22
CA SER A 73 -7.61 -19.10 14.89
C SER A 73 -7.77 -17.73 14.23
N PHE A 74 -7.12 -16.69 14.76
CA PHE A 74 -7.15 -15.35 14.18
C PHE A 74 -6.49 -15.29 12.80
N LYS A 75 -5.31 -15.92 12.63
CA LYS A 75 -4.61 -16.04 11.33
C LYS A 75 -5.54 -16.64 10.27
N ASN A 76 -6.26 -17.71 10.62
CA ASN A 76 -7.18 -18.37 9.70
C ASN A 76 -8.38 -17.48 9.32
N VAL A 77 -8.94 -16.73 10.26
CA VAL A 77 -10.01 -15.75 9.98
C VAL A 77 -9.53 -14.67 9.01
N VAL A 78 -8.36 -14.08 9.28
CA VAL A 78 -7.78 -13.02 8.43
C VAL A 78 -7.50 -13.53 7.01
N ILE A 79 -6.92 -14.73 6.87
CA ILE A 79 -6.65 -15.33 5.55
C ILE A 79 -7.94 -15.64 4.80
N HIS A 80 -8.92 -16.26 5.46
CA HIS A 80 -10.20 -16.60 4.85
C HIS A 80 -10.97 -15.35 4.39
N ASP A 81 -11.00 -14.31 5.21
CA ASP A 81 -11.74 -13.09 4.86
C ASP A 81 -11.01 -12.23 3.82
N SER A 82 -9.67 -12.23 3.81
CA SER A 82 -8.90 -11.53 2.78
C SER A 82 -9.08 -12.13 1.38
N GLN A 83 -9.29 -13.45 1.26
CA GLN A 83 -9.53 -14.12 -0.03
C GLN A 83 -10.90 -13.78 -0.64
N LYS A 84 -11.87 -13.32 0.15
CA LYS A 84 -13.19 -12.91 -0.33
C LYS A 84 -13.22 -11.51 -0.95
N ILE A 85 -12.17 -10.72 -0.74
CA ILE A 85 -12.07 -9.32 -1.16
C ILE A 85 -11.47 -9.20 -2.58
N CYS A 86 -11.10 -10.33 -3.20
CA CYS A 86 -10.65 -10.42 -4.59
C CYS A 86 -11.82 -10.60 -5.58
#